data_AF-A0A0N4XRZ9-F1
#
_entry.id   AF-A0A0N4XRZ9-F1
#
_cell.length_a   1.000
_cell.length_b   1.000
_cell.length_c   1.000
_cell.angle_alpha   90.00
_cell.angle_beta   90.00
_cell.angle_gamma   90.00
#
_symmetry.space_group_name_H-M   'P 1'
#
loop_
_entity.id
_entity.type
_entity.pdbx_description
1 polymer ?
#
loop_
_entity_poly.entity_id
_entity_poly.type
_entity_poly.pdbx_seq_one_letter_code
_entity_poly.pdbx_strand_id
1 'polypeptide(L)'
;MAQEKAFLLTINAHVESAEFPEIPSLCVKFSMSYGPDWKHLTGATEGLSATCCRGESHRFVPDLPITATFSSTSPYKWPQLVFSCYGSDFLGHDVVRGYGALPIPTVPGRVALVHLGPLNMKLGETHDDEHSR
;
A
#
# COMPACT_ATOMS: atom_id res chain seq x y z
N MET A 1 3.33 -40.78 0.12
CA MET A 1 3.53 -39.31 0.09
C MET A 1 2.62 -38.72 1.15
N ALA A 2 3.16 -38.03 2.16
CA ALA A 2 2.34 -37.44 3.22
C ALA A 2 1.56 -36.25 2.66
N GLN A 3 0.24 -36.22 2.88
CA GLN A 3 -0.57 -35.07 2.50
C GLN A 3 -0.32 -33.95 3.51
N GLU A 4 0.39 -32.91 3.07
CA GLU A 4 0.61 -31.70 3.86
C GLU A 4 -0.75 -31.04 4.11
N LYS A 5 -1.16 -30.93 5.38
CA LYS A 5 -2.43 -30.29 5.75
C LYS A 5 -2.26 -28.77 5.60
N ALA A 6 -2.77 -28.21 4.52
CA ALA A 6 -2.78 -26.77 4.26
C ALA A 6 -4.21 -26.26 4.04
N PHE A 7 -4.45 -25.01 4.41
CA PHE A 7 -5.65 -24.28 4.02
C PHE A 7 -5.32 -23.24 2.95
N LEU A 8 -6.34 -22.77 2.24
CA LEU A 8 -6.22 -21.76 1.20
C LEU A 8 -6.85 -20.44 1.65
N LEU A 9 -6.22 -19.34 1.28
CA LEU A 9 -6.75 -17.98 1.41
C LEU A 9 -6.81 -17.35 0.01
N THR A 10 -8.00 -17.06 -0.48
CA THR A 10 -8.20 -16.32 -1.73
C THR A 10 -8.70 -14.92 -1.41
N ILE A 11 -8.03 -13.93 -1.99
CA ILE A 11 -8.26 -12.50 -1.77
C ILE A 11 -8.81 -11.92 -3.06
N ASN A 12 -9.95 -11.23 -2.96
CA ASN A 12 -10.49 -10.39 -4.02
C ASN A 12 -10.83 -9.04 -3.39
N ALA A 13 -10.04 -8.03 -3.70
CA ALA A 13 -10.17 -6.69 -3.15
C ALA A 13 -10.11 -5.65 -4.26
N HIS A 14 -10.62 -4.46 -3.97
CA HIS A 14 -10.62 -3.32 -4.89
C HIS A 14 -10.45 -2.04 -4.09
N VAL A 15 -9.56 -1.17 -4.54
CA VAL A 15 -9.41 0.16 -3.95
C VAL A 15 -10.47 1.08 -4.56
N GLU A 16 -11.57 1.27 -3.83
CA GLU A 16 -12.70 2.09 -4.25
C GLU A 16 -12.33 3.57 -4.33
N SER A 17 -11.66 4.09 -3.30
CA SER A 17 -11.25 5.48 -3.26
C SER A 17 -10.14 5.75 -2.27
N ALA A 18 -9.47 6.88 -2.50
CA ALA A 18 -8.52 7.47 -1.57
C ALA A 18 -8.81 8.96 -1.43
N GLU A 19 -8.65 9.51 -0.23
CA GLU A 19 -8.89 10.91 0.06
C GLU A 19 -7.57 11.57 0.46
N PHE A 20 -7.17 12.59 -0.29
CA PHE A 20 -5.98 13.39 -0.01
C PHE A 20 -6.32 14.87 -0.24
N PRO A 21 -6.25 15.73 0.78
CA PRO A 21 -6.73 17.11 0.66
C PRO A 21 -5.85 17.96 -0.28
N GLU A 22 -4.53 17.80 -0.20
CA GLU A 22 -3.57 18.80 -0.71
C GLU A 22 -2.80 18.38 -1.98
N ILE A 23 -3.13 17.25 -2.61
CA ILE A 23 -2.35 16.73 -3.76
C ILE A 23 -3.11 16.86 -5.09
N PRO A 24 -2.43 17.17 -6.21
CA PRO A 24 -3.08 17.33 -7.51
C PRO A 24 -3.33 15.99 -8.23
N SER A 25 -2.51 14.99 -7.95
CA SER A 25 -2.52 13.67 -8.57
C SER A 25 -2.20 12.60 -7.52
N LEU A 26 -2.66 11.37 -7.78
CA LEU A 26 -2.40 10.21 -6.94
C LEU A 26 -2.11 8.98 -7.79
N CYS A 27 -1.10 8.23 -7.40
CA CYS A 27 -0.81 6.89 -7.88
C CYS A 27 -0.62 5.97 -6.67
N VAL A 28 -1.31 4.83 -6.63
CA VAL A 28 -1.32 3.92 -5.48
C VAL A 28 -0.60 2.64 -5.85
N LYS A 29 0.49 2.33 -5.14
CA LYS A 29 1.11 1.01 -5.18
C LYS A 29 0.55 0.17 -4.04
N PHE A 30 0.23 -1.09 -4.31
CA PHE A 30 0.07 -2.09 -3.26
C PHE A 30 1.20 -3.12 -3.31
N SER A 31 1.51 -3.71 -2.17
CA SER A 31 2.31 -4.92 -2.04
C SER A 31 1.76 -5.79 -0.91
N MET A 32 2.07 -7.08 -0.94
CA MET A 32 1.66 -8.04 0.08
C MET A 32 2.85 -8.42 0.96
N SER A 33 2.66 -8.38 2.27
CA SER A 33 3.62 -8.86 3.27
C SER A 33 3.02 -10.04 4.02
N TYR A 34 3.77 -11.12 4.19
CA TYR A 34 3.29 -12.36 4.82
C TYR A 34 4.45 -13.16 5.44
N GLY A 35 4.10 -14.07 6.36
CA GLY A 35 5.06 -14.94 7.04
C GLY A 35 5.67 -16.03 6.16
N PRO A 36 6.73 -16.71 6.64
CA PRO A 36 7.45 -17.73 5.88
C PRO A 36 6.65 -19.02 5.61
N ASP A 37 5.58 -19.29 6.37
CA ASP A 37 4.70 -20.45 6.14
C ASP A 37 3.73 -20.22 4.97
N TRP A 38 3.47 -18.95 4.63
CA TRP A 38 2.56 -18.57 3.57
C TRP A 38 3.23 -18.75 2.21
N LYS A 39 2.64 -19.59 1.36
CA LYS A 39 3.07 -19.83 -0.02
C LYS A 39 2.11 -19.10 -0.96
N HIS A 40 2.64 -18.15 -1.73
CA HIS A 40 1.89 -17.53 -2.83
C HIS A 40 1.64 -18.56 -3.93
N LEU A 41 0.39 -18.72 -4.36
CA LEU A 41 0.00 -19.66 -5.41
C LEU A 41 -0.25 -18.94 -6.73
N THR A 42 -1.10 -17.91 -6.73
CA THR A 42 -1.54 -17.22 -7.95
C THR A 42 -1.96 -15.78 -7.66
N GLY A 43 -1.97 -14.95 -8.70
CA GLY A 43 -2.37 -13.54 -8.63
C GLY A 43 -1.20 -12.59 -8.40
N ALA A 44 -1.52 -11.36 -8.03
CA ALA A 44 -0.55 -10.27 -7.90
C ALA A 44 -0.20 -10.03 -6.41
N THR A 45 1.09 -10.14 -6.08
CA THR A 45 1.62 -9.76 -4.75
C THR A 45 2.02 -8.30 -4.69
N GLU A 46 2.15 -7.62 -5.83
CA GLU A 46 2.32 -6.17 -5.93
C GLU A 46 1.64 -5.65 -7.19
N GLY A 47 1.32 -4.36 -7.20
CA GLY A 47 0.73 -3.70 -8.35
C GLY A 47 0.64 -2.20 -8.15
N LEU A 48 0.41 -1.48 -9.24
CA LEU A 48 0.36 -0.02 -9.29
C LEU A 48 -0.91 0.41 -10.00
N SER A 49 -1.60 1.42 -9.47
CA SER A 49 -2.74 2.04 -10.14
C SER A 49 -2.28 2.93 -11.30
N ALA A 50 -3.21 3.29 -12.17
CA ALA A 50 -3.01 4.45 -13.01
C ALA A 50 -2.90 5.72 -12.15
N THR A 51 -2.24 6.75 -12.69
CA THR A 51 -2.25 8.08 -12.09
C THR A 51 -3.63 8.69 -12.26
N CYS A 52 -4.27 9.03 -11.14
CA CYS A 52 -5.55 9.71 -11.10
C CYS A 52 -5.35 11.18 -10.72
N CYS A 53 -6.15 12.06 -11.32
CA CYS A 53 -6.09 13.50 -11.09
C CYS A 53 -7.19 13.93 -10.12
N ARG A 54 -6.93 14.97 -9.33
CA ARG A 54 -7.88 15.49 -8.35
C ARG A 54 -9.10 16.08 -9.07
N GLY A 55 -10.27 15.51 -8.79
CA GLY A 55 -11.56 16.12 -9.13
C GLY A 55 -12.02 17.14 -8.09
N GLU A 56 -13.25 17.63 -8.20
CA GLU A 56 -13.79 18.68 -7.30
C GLU A 56 -13.98 18.21 -5.84
N SER A 57 -14.03 16.90 -5.59
CA SER A 57 -14.42 16.31 -4.29
C SER A 57 -13.25 15.86 -3.40
N HIS A 58 -11.99 16.17 -3.74
CA HIS A 58 -10.78 15.67 -3.05
C HIS A 58 -10.68 14.13 -2.94
N ARG A 59 -11.54 13.41 -3.66
CA ARG A 59 -11.64 11.96 -3.70
C ARG A 59 -11.04 11.45 -5.00
N PHE A 60 -10.08 10.56 -4.87
CA PHE A 60 -9.44 9.85 -5.97
C PHE A 60 -10.08 8.47 -6.14
N VAL A 61 -10.16 8.00 -7.38
CA VAL A 61 -10.64 6.65 -7.73
C VAL A 61 -9.52 5.96 -8.49
N PRO A 62 -8.61 5.25 -7.79
CA PRO A 62 -7.46 4.60 -8.42
C PRO A 62 -7.83 3.40 -9.30
N ASP A 63 -9.04 2.84 -9.13
CA ASP A 63 -9.52 1.64 -9.81
C ASP A 63 -8.50 0.48 -9.80
N LEU A 64 -8.08 0.09 -8.59
CA LEU A 64 -7.00 -0.89 -8.40
C LEU A 64 -7.56 -2.23 -7.92
N PRO A 65 -7.82 -3.20 -8.82
CA PRO A 65 -8.20 -4.55 -8.44
C PRO A 65 -7.00 -5.32 -7.88
N ILE A 66 -7.26 -6.12 -6.84
CA ILE A 66 -6.25 -6.90 -6.14
C ILE A 66 -6.80 -8.33 -6.00
N THR A 67 -6.14 -9.27 -6.65
CA THR A 67 -6.48 -10.69 -6.56
C THR A 67 -5.22 -11.50 -6.29
N ALA A 68 -5.26 -12.33 -5.25
CA ALA A 68 -4.19 -13.27 -4.93
C ALA A 68 -4.70 -14.49 -4.17
N THR A 69 -4.01 -15.61 -4.30
CA THR A 69 -4.30 -16.83 -3.56
C THR A 69 -3.03 -17.33 -2.87
N PHE A 70 -3.18 -17.72 -1.61
CA PHE A 70 -2.13 -18.27 -0.78
C PHE A 70 -2.52 -19.62 -0.21
N SER A 71 -1.52 -20.43 0.14
CA SER A 71 -1.68 -21.59 1.02
C SER A 71 -0.81 -21.45 2.26
N SER A 72 -1.28 -22.02 3.37
CA SER A 72 -0.55 -22.02 4.64
C SER A 72 -0.94 -23.21 5.49
N THR A 73 -0.07 -23.62 6.41
CA THR A 73 -0.37 -24.65 7.43
C THR A 73 -0.75 -24.00 8.77
N SER A 74 -0.44 -22.71 8.94
CA SER A 74 -0.67 -21.91 10.14
C SER A 74 -1.12 -20.48 9.79
N PRO A 75 -2.00 -19.85 10.60
CA PRO A 75 -2.38 -18.45 10.41
C PRO A 75 -1.30 -17.45 10.91
N TYR A 76 -0.19 -17.92 11.48
CA TYR A 76 0.86 -17.06 12.01
C TYR A 76 1.45 -16.12 10.94
N LYS A 77 1.68 -14.85 11.30
CA LYS A 77 2.12 -13.78 10.37
C LYS A 77 1.22 -13.70 9.12
N TRP A 78 -0.07 -13.55 9.39
CA TRP A 78 -1.15 -13.42 8.40
C TRP A 78 -0.83 -12.39 7.31
N PRO A 79 -1.22 -12.61 6.05
CA PRO A 79 -0.96 -11.68 4.96
C PRO A 79 -1.56 -10.31 5.20
N GLN A 80 -0.82 -9.27 4.79
CA GLN A 80 -1.20 -7.88 4.92
C GLN A 80 -1.00 -7.16 3.59
N LEU A 81 -1.92 -6.28 3.24
CA LEU A 81 -1.77 -5.32 2.15
C LEU A 81 -1.03 -4.10 2.66
N VAL A 82 0.04 -3.73 1.97
CA VAL A 82 0.80 -2.52 2.21
C VAL A 82 0.57 -1.58 1.03
N PHE A 83 0.08 -0.38 1.30
CA PHE A 83 -0.16 0.66 0.32
C PHE A 83 0.92 1.73 0.43
N SER A 84 1.39 2.19 -0.73
CA SER A 84 2.25 3.37 -0.87
C SER A 84 1.57 4.32 -1.83
N CYS A 85 1.27 5.52 -1.36
CA CYS A 85 0.57 6.54 -2.13
C CYS A 85 1.57 7.58 -2.62
N TYR A 86 1.68 7.74 -3.94
CA TYR A 86 2.53 8.69 -4.61
C TYR A 86 1.69 9.83 -5.17
N GLY A 87 2.18 11.05 -5.15
CA GLY A 87 1.50 12.17 -5.78
C GLY A 87 2.51 13.22 -6.21
N SER A 88 2.22 13.90 -7.31
CA SER A 88 3.19 14.81 -7.93
C SER A 88 3.42 16.06 -7.06
N ASP A 89 4.67 16.49 -6.92
CA ASP A 89 5.04 17.78 -6.30
C ASP A 89 4.81 18.95 -7.28
N PHE A 90 5.11 20.18 -6.86
CA PHE A 90 4.99 21.38 -7.71
C PHE A 90 5.91 21.36 -8.94
N LEU A 91 6.95 20.52 -8.94
CA LEU A 91 7.90 20.34 -10.04
C LEU A 91 7.52 19.16 -10.94
N GLY A 92 6.44 18.42 -10.62
CA GLY A 92 5.98 17.26 -11.37
C GLY A 92 6.68 15.95 -11.00
N HIS A 93 7.47 15.90 -9.93
CA HIS A 93 8.08 14.67 -9.44
C HIS A 93 7.13 13.86 -8.58
N ASP A 94 7.13 12.54 -8.75
CA ASP A 94 6.34 11.64 -7.91
C ASP A 94 7.00 11.47 -6.54
N VAL A 95 6.37 12.05 -5.51
CA VAL A 95 6.80 11.96 -4.12
C VAL A 95 5.82 11.12 -3.32
N VAL A 96 6.33 10.41 -2.31
CA VAL A 96 5.47 9.62 -1.43
C VAL A 96 4.67 10.55 -0.52
N ARG A 97 3.35 10.39 -0.54
CA ARG A 97 2.37 11.17 0.25
C ARG A 97 1.88 10.41 1.46
N GLY A 98 2.02 9.09 1.49
CA GLY A 98 1.67 8.30 2.65
C GLY A 98 1.83 6.80 2.44
N TYR A 99 1.76 6.09 3.56
CA TYR A 99 1.81 4.63 3.61
C TYR A 99 0.67 4.10 4.46
N GLY A 100 0.25 2.87 4.18
CA GLY A 100 -0.74 2.18 5.00
C GLY A 100 -0.52 0.69 4.99
N ALA A 101 -0.82 0.01 6.09
CA ALA A 101 -0.87 -1.45 6.11
C ALA A 101 -2.20 -1.94 6.67
N LEU A 102 -2.81 -2.92 5.99
CA LEU A 102 -4.06 -3.55 6.38
C LEU A 102 -3.88 -5.07 6.38
N PRO A 103 -3.99 -5.76 7.53
CA PRO A 103 -4.13 -7.21 7.56
C PRO A 103 -5.37 -7.63 6.77
N ILE A 104 -5.24 -8.69 5.95
CA ILE A 104 -6.36 -9.18 5.14
C ILE A 104 -7.53 -9.59 6.06
N PRO A 105 -8.73 -9.00 5.90
CA PRO A 105 -9.89 -9.37 6.70
C PRO A 105 -10.29 -10.83 6.45
N THR A 106 -10.71 -11.53 7.50
CA THR A 106 -11.26 -12.89 7.41
C THR A 106 -12.74 -12.91 7.01
N VAL A 107 -13.39 -11.73 7.00
CA VAL A 107 -14.79 -11.55 6.63
C VAL A 107 -14.87 -10.51 5.50
N PRO A 108 -15.68 -10.75 4.45
CA PRO A 108 -15.91 -9.77 3.39
C PRO A 108 -16.52 -8.48 3.94
N GLY A 109 -16.11 -7.33 3.40
CA GLY A 109 -16.66 -6.04 3.80
C GLY A 109 -15.83 -4.86 3.27
N ARG A 110 -16.25 -3.65 3.65
CA ARG A 110 -15.50 -2.42 3.39
C ARG A 110 -14.63 -2.11 4.60
N VAL A 111 -13.38 -1.79 4.35
CA VAL A 111 -12.43 -1.38 5.38
C VAL A 111 -11.84 -0.04 4.98
N ALA A 112 -11.90 0.92 5.90
CA ALA A 112 -11.21 2.19 5.76
C ALA A 112 -9.82 2.06 6.40
N LEU A 113 -8.79 2.37 5.62
CA LEU A 113 -7.42 2.45 6.12
C LEU A 113 -7.03 3.93 6.24
N VAL A 114 -6.57 4.31 7.43
CA VAL A 114 -5.96 5.62 7.66
C VAL A 114 -4.49 5.52 7.26
N HIS A 115 -4.09 6.32 6.27
CA HIS A 115 -2.68 6.37 5.88
C HIS A 115 -1.87 7.10 6.97
N LEU A 116 -0.65 6.66 7.18
CA LEU A 116 0.37 7.43 7.87
C LEU A 116 0.97 8.42 6.87
N GLY A 117 1.21 9.65 7.30
CA GLY A 117 1.96 10.62 6.51
C GLY A 117 3.36 10.10 6.17
N PRO A 118 4.09 10.74 5.24
CA PRO A 118 5.47 10.36 4.96
C PRO A 118 6.25 10.41 6.27
N LEU A 119 6.98 9.33 6.57
CA LEU A 119 7.96 9.33 7.66
C LEU A 119 9.00 10.38 7.28
N ASN A 120 8.86 11.60 7.81
CA ASN A 120 9.87 12.64 7.69
C ASN A 120 11.14 12.16 8.40
N MET A 121 11.94 11.34 7.74
CA MET A 121 13.38 11.39 7.97
C MET A 121 13.82 12.75 7.45
N LYS A 122 13.79 13.75 8.33
CA LYS A 122 14.62 14.94 8.15
C LYS A 122 16.05 14.42 8.07
N LEU A 123 16.57 14.25 6.86
CA LEU A 123 18.00 14.16 6.66
C LEU A 123 18.52 15.50 7.16
N GLY A 124 19.26 15.49 8.26
CA GLY A 124 19.75 16.71 8.91
C GLY A 124 20.49 17.54 7.88
N GLU A 125 19.94 18.69 7.54
CA GLU A 125 20.73 19.76 6.93
C GLU A 125 21.74 20.18 8.01
N THR A 126 22.98 19.69 7.87
CA THR A 126 24.11 20.26 8.56
C THR A 126 24.25 21.70 8.07
N HIS A 127 23.83 22.65 8.91
CA HIS A 127 24.24 24.04 8.78
C HIS A 127 25.75 24.04 8.98
N ASP A 128 26.50 24.16 7.88
CA ASP A 128 27.89 24.58 7.96
C ASP A 128 27.89 26.07 8.35
N ASP A 129 27.92 26.31 9.66
CA ASP A 129 28.28 27.61 10.23
C ASP A 129 29.76 27.89 9.91
N GLU A 130 30.03 28.42 8.72
CA GLU A 130 31.32 29.02 8.40
C GLU A 130 31.40 30.41 9.05
N HIS A 131 31.72 30.42 10.35
CA HIS A 131 32.15 31.61 11.07
C HIS A 131 33.66 31.50 11.36
N SER A 132 34.50 32.01 10.44
CA SER A 132 35.88 32.39 10.76
C SER A 132 36.58 33.14 9.62
N ARG A 133 36.51 34.47 9.65
CA ARG A 133 37.63 35.40 9.93
C ARG A 133 37.43 36.76 9.26
#